data_AF-A0A6I9MRX4-F1
#
_entry.id   AF-A0A6I9MRX4-F1
#
_cell.length_a   1.000
_cell.length_b   1.000
_cell.length_c   1.000
_cell.angle_alpha   90.00
_cell.angle_beta   90.00
_cell.angle_gamma   90.00
#
_symmetry.space_group_name_H-M   'P 1'
#
loop_
_entity.id
_entity.type
_entity.pdbx_description
1 polymer ?
#
loop_
_entity_poly.entity_id
_entity_poly.type
_entity_poly.pdbx_seq_one_letter_code
_entity_poly.pdbx_strand_id
1 'polypeptide(L)'
;KMLLEGSFHDLERTLDKEREVWQQRLGQKEQELLNIRSQMFTQLVDYENLLDVKLALDMEINAYRKMLEAEEQRLQLTPSPSQHSAIPRTPLPLSRQLRGKKRKHEGASGSHATQHGSVSVAGVDMDGKYIRLKNNSET
;
A
#
# COMPACT_ATOMS: atom_id res chain seq x y z
N LYS A 1 -6.68 9.24 65.18
CA LYS A 1 -7.80 8.41 64.67
C LYS A 1 -8.58 9.15 63.58
N MET A 2 -9.25 10.28 63.89
CA MET A 2 -9.95 11.12 62.88
C MET A 2 -9.10 11.56 61.68
N LEU A 3 -7.82 11.94 61.89
CA LEU A 3 -6.93 12.36 60.80
C LEU A 3 -6.58 11.23 59.81
N LEU A 4 -6.47 9.99 60.32
CA LEU A 4 -6.17 8.82 59.50
C LEU A 4 -7.40 8.38 58.70
N GLU A 5 -8.58 8.44 59.33
CA GLU A 5 -9.87 8.17 58.66
C GLU A 5 -10.15 9.21 57.55
N GLY A 6 -9.88 10.50 57.79
CA GLY A 6 -9.99 11.54 56.77
C GLY A 6 -9.04 11.30 55.59
N SER A 7 -7.77 11.02 55.86
CA SER A 7 -6.78 10.73 54.81
C SER A 7 -7.11 9.48 54.01
N PHE A 8 -7.67 8.44 54.65
CA PHE A 8 -8.12 7.23 53.97
C PHE A 8 -9.28 7.54 53.01
N HIS A 9 -10.26 8.32 53.48
CA HIS A 9 -11.42 8.68 52.68
C HIS A 9 -11.07 9.59 51.50
N ASP A 10 -10.12 10.50 51.68
CA ASP A 10 -9.61 11.32 50.58
C ASP A 10 -8.85 10.47 49.56
N LEU A 11 -8.06 9.48 50.01
CA LEU A 11 -7.37 8.54 49.12
C LEU A 11 -8.36 7.71 48.28
N GLU A 12 -9.40 7.16 48.90
CA GLU A 12 -10.48 6.44 48.20
C GLU A 12 -11.14 7.32 47.12
N ARG A 13 -11.48 8.57 47.46
CA ARG A 13 -12.05 9.52 46.49
C ARG A 13 -11.12 9.79 45.32
N THR A 14 -9.81 9.90 45.54
CA THR A 14 -8.84 10.04 44.44
C THR A 14 -8.80 8.80 43.56
N LEU A 15 -8.77 7.61 44.13
CA LEU A 15 -8.77 6.35 43.37
C LEU A 15 -10.04 6.19 42.53
N ASP A 16 -11.20 6.53 43.08
CA ASP A 16 -12.47 6.48 42.35
C ASP A 16 -12.48 7.45 41.16
N LYS A 17 -11.97 8.68 41.35
CA LYS A 17 -11.82 9.66 40.27
C LYS A 17 -10.86 9.18 39.20
N GLU A 18 -9.71 8.62 39.58
CA GLU A 18 -8.75 8.07 38.63
C GLU A 18 -9.37 6.94 37.82
N ARG A 19 -10.09 6.02 38.47
CA ARG A 19 -10.81 4.94 37.81
C ARG A 19 -11.85 5.46 36.81
N GLU A 20 -12.61 6.48 37.17
CA GLU A 20 -13.59 7.11 36.28
C GLU A 20 -12.91 7.73 35.05
N VAL A 21 -11.81 8.46 35.24
CA VAL A 21 -11.02 9.05 34.14
C VAL A 21 -10.47 7.97 33.22
N TRP A 22 -9.96 6.86 33.77
CA TRP A 22 -9.48 5.73 32.98
C TRP A 22 -10.59 5.07 32.17
N GLN A 23 -11.76 4.84 32.77
CA GLN A 23 -12.92 4.29 32.09
C GLN A 23 -13.41 5.21 30.97
N GLN A 24 -13.45 6.52 31.21
CA GLN A 24 -13.81 7.49 30.18
C GLN A 24 -12.81 7.48 29.02
N ARG A 25 -11.50 7.46 29.31
CA ARG A 25 -10.45 7.39 28.28
C ARG A 25 -10.54 6.10 27.46
N LEU A 26 -10.80 4.98 28.11
CA LEU A 26 -11.00 3.70 27.43
C LEU A 26 -12.20 3.76 26.48
N GLY A 27 -13.34 4.26 26.96
CA GLY A 27 -14.54 4.42 26.14
C GLY A 27 -14.33 5.33 24.93
N GLN A 28 -13.57 6.43 25.09
CA GLN A 28 -13.20 7.29 23.96
C GLN A 28 -12.37 6.54 22.92
N LYS A 29 -11.43 5.69 23.35
CA LYS A 29 -10.60 4.89 22.44
C LYS A 29 -11.39 3.81 21.74
N GLU A 30 -12.31 3.14 22.43
CA GLU A 30 -13.23 2.18 21.81
C GLU A 30 -14.11 2.84 20.76
N GLN A 31 -14.64 4.04 21.04
CA GLN A 31 -15.43 4.81 20.07
C GLN A 31 -14.60 5.23 18.85
N GLU A 32 -13.34 5.64 19.05
CA GLU A 32 -12.42 5.97 17.97
C GLU A 32 -12.14 4.76 17.07
N LEU A 33 -11.92 3.58 17.67
CA LEU A 33 -11.74 2.32 16.93
C LEU A 33 -12.98 1.95 16.11
N LEU A 34 -14.18 2.08 16.68
CA LEU A 34 -15.43 1.82 15.98
C LEU A 34 -15.62 2.78 14.79
N ASN A 35 -15.30 4.07 14.99
CA ASN A 35 -15.38 5.06 13.93
C ASN A 35 -14.42 4.74 12.78
N ILE A 36 -13.14 4.47 13.08
CA ILE A 36 -12.15 4.10 12.08
C ILE A 36 -12.58 2.84 11.31
N ARG A 37 -13.10 1.82 12.02
CA ARG A 37 -13.59 0.59 11.38
C ARG A 37 -14.77 0.86 10.45
N SER A 38 -15.70 1.73 10.84
CA SER A 38 -16.82 2.13 9.99
C SER A 38 -16.34 2.87 8.74
N GLN A 39 -15.41 3.81 8.88
CA GLN A 39 -14.84 4.53 7.75
C GLN A 39 -14.12 3.59 6.78
N MET A 40 -13.35 2.64 7.30
CA MET A 40 -12.68 1.62 6.48
C MET A 40 -13.70 0.77 5.70
N PHE A 41 -14.81 0.40 6.31
CA PHE A 41 -15.87 -0.33 5.62
C PHE A 41 -16.49 0.50 4.50
N THR A 42 -16.82 1.76 4.76
CA THR A 42 -17.33 2.68 3.72
C THR A 42 -16.34 2.81 2.56
N GLN A 43 -15.04 2.98 2.85
CA GLN A 43 -14.01 3.07 1.80
C GLN A 43 -13.93 1.80 0.94
N LEU A 44 -14.10 0.62 1.53
CA LEU A 44 -14.12 -0.64 0.76
C LEU A 44 -15.31 -0.70 -0.19
N VAL A 45 -16.49 -0.30 0.28
CA VAL A 45 -17.71 -0.24 -0.54
C VAL A 45 -17.56 0.77 -1.68
N ASP A 46 -17.05 1.97 -1.38
CA ASP A 46 -16.83 3.00 -2.40
C ASP A 46 -15.80 2.55 -3.46
N TYR A 47 -14.76 1.83 -3.04
CA TYR A 47 -13.76 1.28 -3.93
C TYR A 47 -14.33 0.18 -4.84
N GLU A 48 -15.18 -0.71 -4.30
CA GLU A 48 -15.86 -1.74 -5.07
C GLU A 48 -16.78 -1.12 -6.14
N ASN A 49 -17.59 -0.12 -5.75
CA ASN A 49 -18.43 0.63 -6.69
C ASN A 49 -17.61 1.28 -7.82
N LEU A 50 -16.46 1.88 -7.48
CA LEU A 50 -15.57 2.49 -8.48
C LEU A 50 -14.93 1.44 -9.40
N LEU A 51 -14.57 0.28 -8.86
CA LEU A 51 -14.04 -0.84 -9.62
C LEU A 51 -15.07 -1.34 -10.64
N ASP A 52 -16.34 -1.47 -10.25
CA ASP A 52 -17.42 -1.87 -11.16
C ASP A 52 -17.58 -0.89 -12.33
N VAL A 53 -17.57 0.41 -12.05
CA VAL A 53 -17.59 1.45 -13.10
C VAL A 53 -16.37 1.33 -14.01
N LYS A 54 -15.18 1.09 -13.45
CA LYS A 54 -13.96 0.90 -14.25
C LYS A 54 -14.05 -0.31 -15.16
N LEU A 55 -14.59 -1.43 -14.67
CA LEU A 55 -14.77 -2.65 -15.47
C LEU A 55 -15.77 -2.44 -16.61
N ALA A 56 -16.86 -1.70 -16.37
CA ALA A 56 -17.78 -1.30 -17.43
C ALA A 56 -17.08 -0.47 -18.51
N LEU A 57 -16.26 0.52 -18.10
CA LEU A 57 -15.48 1.33 -19.04
C LEU A 57 -14.45 0.52 -19.83
N ASP A 58 -13.79 -0.47 -19.23
CA ASP A 58 -12.89 -1.37 -19.97
C ASP A 58 -13.64 -2.16 -21.05
N MET A 59 -14.85 -2.62 -20.75
CA MET A 59 -15.70 -3.32 -21.72
C MET A 59 -16.08 -2.40 -22.88
N GLU A 60 -16.47 -1.16 -22.59
CA GLU A 60 -16.76 -0.14 -23.61
C GLU A 60 -15.54 0.17 -24.48
N ILE A 61 -14.37 0.40 -23.89
CA ILE A 61 -13.11 0.65 -24.63
C ILE A 61 -12.79 -0.53 -25.56
N ASN A 62 -12.96 -1.76 -25.08
CA ASN A 62 -12.72 -2.95 -25.90
C ASN A 62 -13.74 -3.07 -27.05
N ALA A 63 -14.99 -2.71 -26.82
CA ALA A 63 -16.00 -2.66 -27.87
C ALA A 63 -15.64 -1.60 -28.93
N TYR A 64 -15.25 -0.39 -28.50
CA TYR A 64 -14.82 0.68 -29.40
C TYR A 64 -13.59 0.30 -30.22
N ARG A 65 -12.59 -0.36 -29.63
CA ARG A 65 -11.42 -0.88 -30.36
C ARG A 65 -11.82 -1.85 -31.47
N LYS A 66 -12.68 -2.83 -31.17
CA LYS A 66 -13.15 -3.81 -32.16
C LYS A 66 -13.94 -3.15 -33.30
N MET A 67 -14.78 -2.17 -32.99
CA MET A 67 -15.50 -1.41 -34.01
C MET A 67 -14.55 -0.64 -34.93
N LEU A 68 -13.51 -0.01 -34.35
CA LEU A 68 -12.49 0.71 -35.12
C LEU A 68 -11.67 -0.24 -36.00
N GLU A 69 -11.22 -1.37 -35.46
CA GLU A 69 -10.49 -2.39 -36.22
C GLU A 69 -11.29 -2.89 -37.42
N ALA A 70 -12.59 -3.13 -37.24
CA ALA A 70 -13.48 -3.54 -38.33
C ALA A 70 -13.65 -2.42 -39.38
N GLU A 71 -13.75 -1.16 -38.97
CA GLU A 71 -13.87 -0.02 -39.87
C GLU A 71 -12.58 0.25 -40.65
N GLU A 72 -11.42 0.17 -39.99
CA GLU A 72 -10.11 0.28 -40.62
C GLU A 72 -9.90 -0.80 -41.69
N GLN A 73 -10.35 -2.03 -41.44
CA GLN A 73 -10.33 -3.12 -42.42
C GLN A 73 -11.24 -2.82 -43.62
N ARG A 74 -12.46 -2.32 -43.39
CA ARG A 74 -13.40 -1.94 -44.47
C ARG A 74 -12.84 -0.83 -45.35
N LEU A 75 -12.18 0.14 -44.74
CA LEU A 75 -11.58 1.29 -45.42
C LEU A 75 -10.19 0.99 -46.01
N GLN A 76 -9.66 -0.24 -45.85
CA GLN A 76 -8.30 -0.64 -46.23
C GLN A 76 -7.21 0.28 -45.65
N LEU A 77 -7.46 0.85 -44.47
CA LEU A 77 -6.54 1.74 -43.78
C LEU A 77 -5.48 0.96 -42.98
N THR A 78 -5.71 -0.33 -42.75
CA THR A 78 -4.69 -1.20 -42.19
C THR A 78 -3.55 -1.30 -43.19
N PRO A 79 -2.33 -0.80 -42.93
CA PRO A 79 -1.20 -1.18 -43.75
C PRO A 79 -1.12 -2.70 -43.64
N SER A 80 -1.29 -3.41 -44.76
CA SER A 80 -0.80 -4.77 -44.88
C SER A 80 0.58 -4.80 -44.22
N PRO A 81 0.93 -5.80 -43.38
CA PRO A 81 2.30 -5.97 -42.95
C PRO A 81 3.10 -6.30 -44.21
N SER A 82 3.44 -5.26 -44.97
CA SER A 82 4.43 -5.28 -46.03
C SER A 82 5.66 -5.77 -45.32
N GLN A 83 6.00 -7.03 -45.60
CA GLN A 83 7.29 -7.60 -45.28
C GLN A 83 8.30 -6.63 -45.86
N HIS A 84 8.77 -5.69 -45.04
CA HIS A 84 9.79 -4.76 -45.46
C HIS A 84 11.00 -5.61 -45.82
N SER A 85 11.17 -5.77 -47.12
CA SER A 85 12.29 -6.37 -47.79
C SER A 85 13.56 -6.02 -47.05
N ALA A 86 14.24 -7.05 -46.56
CA ALA A 86 15.52 -6.95 -45.88
C ALA A 86 16.46 -6.05 -46.71
N ILE A 87 16.77 -4.87 -46.18
CA ILE A 87 17.90 -4.08 -46.66
C ILE A 87 19.14 -4.72 -46.02
N PRO A 88 20.11 -5.24 -46.81
CA PRO A 88 21.32 -5.78 -46.25
C PRO A 88 22.18 -4.62 -45.75
N ARG A 89 22.17 -4.38 -44.43
CA ARG A 89 23.17 -3.54 -43.77
C ARG A 89 24.35 -4.41 -43.36
N THR A 90 25.51 -4.01 -43.86
CA THR A 90 26.83 -4.62 -43.69
C THR A 90 27.19 -4.85 -42.22
N PRO A 91 27.95 -5.91 -41.89
CA PRO A 91 28.21 -6.29 -40.51
C PRO A 91 29.43 -5.57 -39.91
N LEU A 92 29.28 -5.03 -38.71
CA LEU A 92 30.40 -4.71 -37.82
C LEU A 92 30.49 -5.78 -36.73
N PRO A 93 31.68 -6.33 -36.46
CA PRO A 93 31.84 -7.38 -35.47
C PRO A 93 32.12 -6.76 -34.10
N LEU A 94 31.36 -7.13 -33.06
CA LEU A 94 31.95 -7.23 -31.73
C LEU A 94 31.20 -8.22 -30.82
N SER A 95 31.91 -9.30 -30.53
CA SER A 95 31.99 -10.01 -29.26
C SER A 95 30.71 -10.55 -28.61
N ARG A 96 30.40 -11.80 -28.98
CA ARG A 96 30.27 -12.96 -28.08
C ARG A 96 30.27 -12.64 -26.57
N GLN A 97 29.16 -12.96 -25.89
CA GLN A 97 29.20 -13.80 -24.69
C GLN A 97 27.94 -14.68 -24.59
N LEU A 98 28.21 -15.98 -24.48
CA LEU A 98 27.29 -17.02 -24.08
C LEU A 98 27.03 -16.96 -22.56
N ARG A 99 25.97 -17.68 -22.15
CA ARG A 99 25.83 -18.45 -20.89
C ARG A 99 25.06 -17.68 -19.80
N GLY A 100 24.05 -18.25 -19.13
CA GLY A 100 23.57 -19.63 -19.11
C GLY A 100 22.29 -19.82 -18.29
N LYS A 101 21.79 -21.04 -18.37
CA LYS A 101 20.62 -21.67 -17.72
C LYS A 101 20.53 -21.43 -16.20
N LYS A 102 19.31 -21.25 -15.66
CA LYS A 102 18.68 -22.24 -14.75
C LYS A 102 17.20 -21.94 -14.47
N ARG A 103 16.44 -23.03 -14.35
CA ARG A 103 15.01 -23.13 -14.10
C ARG A 103 14.70 -23.13 -12.59
N LYS A 104 13.53 -22.56 -12.24
CA LYS A 104 12.48 -23.02 -11.31
C LYS A 104 12.84 -23.38 -9.86
N HIS A 105 12.30 -22.65 -8.88
CA HIS A 105 11.61 -23.19 -7.70
C HIS A 105 10.69 -22.13 -7.05
N GLU A 106 9.59 -22.63 -6.48
CA GLU A 106 8.48 -21.97 -5.81
C GLU A 106 8.86 -21.31 -4.46
N GLY A 107 8.00 -20.41 -3.98
CA GLY A 107 7.99 -19.99 -2.58
C GLY A 107 7.36 -18.61 -2.37
N ALA A 108 6.28 -18.56 -1.60
CA ALA A 108 5.50 -17.38 -1.27
C ALA A 108 6.23 -16.37 -0.35
N SER A 109 5.62 -15.19 -0.25
CA SER A 109 5.53 -14.34 0.96
C SER A 109 6.50 -13.16 1.11
N GLY A 110 5.89 -11.98 1.35
CA GLY A 110 6.48 -10.84 2.06
C GLY A 110 7.41 -9.93 1.26
N SER A 111 6.86 -8.87 0.67
CA SER A 111 7.63 -7.71 0.20
C SER A 111 8.16 -6.90 1.40
N HIS A 112 9.22 -7.39 2.04
CA HIS A 112 10.09 -6.54 2.85
C HIS A 112 11.06 -5.82 1.92
N ALA A 113 10.83 -4.52 1.71
CA ALA A 113 11.80 -3.64 1.07
C ALA A 113 12.93 -3.36 2.07
N THR A 114 13.99 -4.18 2.06
CA THR A 114 15.24 -3.84 2.74
C THR A 114 16.03 -2.87 1.89
N GLN A 115 15.84 -1.58 2.12
CA GLN A 115 16.85 -0.59 1.72
C GLN A 115 18.04 -0.71 2.68
N HIS A 116 19.17 -1.23 2.20
CA HIS A 116 20.47 -1.02 2.82
C HIS A 116 20.92 0.42 2.54
N GLY A 117 20.30 1.36 3.24
CA GLY A 117 20.78 2.74 3.35
C GLY A 117 21.24 3.00 4.78
N SER A 118 22.15 3.94 4.96
CA SER A 118 22.85 4.27 6.22
C SER A 118 21.96 4.81 7.34
N VAL A 119 20.67 4.48 7.38
CA VAL A 119 19.68 5.07 8.29
C VAL A 119 19.08 3.98 9.17
N SER A 120 19.24 4.10 10.49
CA SER A 120 18.68 3.17 11.48
C SER A 120 17.56 3.83 12.29
N VAL A 121 16.50 3.08 12.58
CA VAL A 121 15.44 3.52 13.52
C VAL A 121 16.00 3.47 14.94
N ALA A 122 16.12 4.61 15.61
CA ALA A 122 16.77 4.71 16.92
C ALA A 122 15.81 4.56 18.11
N GLY A 123 14.49 4.62 17.87
CA GLY A 123 13.46 4.43 18.91
C GLY A 123 12.10 4.94 18.46
N VAL A 124 11.06 4.25 18.90
CA VAL A 124 9.65 4.66 18.75
C VAL A 124 9.23 5.32 20.06
N ASP A 125 8.54 6.46 19.97
CA ASP A 125 7.94 7.14 21.11
C ASP A 125 7.01 6.18 21.89
N MET A 126 6.98 6.25 23.23
CA MET A 126 6.18 5.29 24.04
C MET A 126 4.67 5.40 23.78
N ASP A 127 4.22 6.56 23.29
CA ASP A 127 2.84 6.80 22.86
C ASP A 127 2.62 6.56 21.35
N GLY A 128 3.64 6.08 20.62
CA GLY A 128 3.55 5.69 19.20
C GLY A 128 3.34 6.84 18.22
N LYS A 129 3.49 8.09 18.65
CA LYS A 129 3.11 9.28 17.88
C LYS A 129 4.12 9.64 16.77
N TYR A 130 5.38 9.25 16.92
CA TYR A 130 6.42 9.47 15.93
C TYR A 130 7.55 8.45 16.04
N ILE A 131 8.29 8.31 14.94
CA ILE A 131 9.47 7.46 14.83
C ILE A 131 10.67 8.34 14.54
N ARG A 132 11.78 8.13 15.25
CA ARG A 132 13.02 8.87 15.02
C ARG A 132 13.98 8.04 14.16
N LEU A 133 14.30 8.57 12.99
CA LEU A 133 15.31 8.00 12.09
C LEU A 133 16.66 8.68 12.35
N LYS A 134 17.74 7.89 12.48
CA LYS A 134 19.11 8.40 12.62
C LYS A 134 19.90 8.03 11.37
N ASN A 135 20.52 9.03 10.75
CA ASN A 135 21.47 8.80 9.65
C ASN A 135 22.88 8.56 10.22
N ASN A 136 23.44 7.40 9.88
CA ASN A 136 24.76 6.92 10.26
C ASN A 136 25.76 7.08 9.11
N SER A 137 25.48 7.91 8.09
CA SER A 137 26.39 8.13 6.95
C SER A 137 27.62 8.98 7.26
N GLU A 138 27.75 9.53 8.48
CA GLU A 138 28.84 10.45 8.87
C GLU A 138 29.60 10.01 10.14
N THR A 139 29.65 8.70 10.43
CA THR A 139 30.64 8.14 11.38
C THR A 139 31.63 7.25 10.66
#